data_AF-A0AA43L9H4-F1
#
_entry.id   AF-A0AA43L9H4-F1
#
_cell.length_a   1.000
_cell.length_b   1.000
_cell.length_c   1.000
_cell.angle_alpha   90.00
_cell.angle_beta   90.00
_cell.angle_gamma   90.00
#
_symmetry.space_group_name_H-M   'P 1'
#
loop_
_entity.id
_entity.type
_entity.pdbx_description
1 polymer ?
#
loop_
_entity_poly.entity_id
_entity_poly.type
_entity_poly.pdbx_seq_one_letter_code
_entity_poly.pdbx_strand_id
1 'polypeptide(L)'
;MKPYFHKVYVYEDNLKYIFNSDVELELDDEEYKKEREAGKTQQKLVIDYLINCGVEIVPYNRRLEISVSTRAFLKETTKGLLFRLYVNNEQLWSNEIDKLLSLFSDYLKKTKGFNVNLDQMNTQNGVIYSFYCDDQTLDSENFERSFTEFTDFLEVCANDVNQASSMLLDANLSSK
;
A
#
# COMPACT_ATOMS: atom_id res chain seq x y z
N MET A 1 10.38 19.84 -13.82
CA MET A 1 8.93 19.92 -13.59
C MET A 1 8.35 18.55 -13.94
N LYS A 2 8.06 17.69 -12.94
CA LYS A 2 7.52 16.34 -13.20
C LYS A 2 6.07 16.48 -13.66
N PRO A 3 5.65 15.86 -14.79
CA PRO A 3 4.24 15.87 -15.18
C PRO A 3 3.44 15.03 -14.18
N TYR A 4 2.47 15.66 -13.51
CA TYR A 4 1.50 14.95 -12.69
C TYR A 4 0.51 14.23 -13.62
N PHE A 5 0.76 12.95 -13.91
CA PHE A 5 -0.20 12.10 -14.60
C PHE A 5 -1.35 11.79 -13.65
N HIS A 6 -2.48 12.48 -13.83
CA HIS A 6 -3.70 12.22 -13.06
C HIS A 6 -4.35 10.98 -13.69
N LYS A 7 -4.45 9.89 -12.92
CA LYS A 7 -5.11 8.66 -13.35
C LYS A 7 -6.51 8.60 -12.76
N VAL A 8 -7.50 8.31 -13.59
CA VAL A 8 -8.88 8.10 -13.15
C VAL A 8 -9.30 6.68 -13.52
N TYR A 9 -9.69 5.92 -12.50
CA TYR A 9 -10.16 4.55 -12.65
C TYR A 9 -11.65 4.56 -12.89
N VAL A 10 -12.06 4.10 -14.07
CA VAL A 10 -13.47 4.04 -14.46
C VAL A 10 -13.85 2.59 -14.65
N TYR A 11 -15.01 2.24 -14.12
CA TYR A 11 -15.53 0.88 -14.20
C TYR A 11 -15.73 0.48 -15.66
N GLU A 12 -15.29 -0.72 -16.05
CA GLU A 12 -15.30 -1.13 -17.47
C GLU A 12 -16.71 -1.12 -18.07
N ASP A 13 -17.74 -1.43 -17.28
CA ASP A 13 -19.14 -1.34 -17.71
C ASP A 13 -19.55 0.09 -18.12
N ASN A 14 -18.90 1.10 -17.55
CA ASN A 14 -19.09 2.52 -17.87
C ASN A 14 -18.26 2.97 -19.08
N LEU A 15 -17.35 2.12 -19.58
CA LEU A 15 -16.50 2.38 -20.75
C LEU A 15 -16.92 1.54 -21.97
N LYS A 16 -17.86 0.61 -21.81
CA LYS A 16 -18.37 -0.27 -22.88
C LYS A 16 -18.79 0.50 -24.13
N TYR A 17 -19.41 1.67 -23.96
CA TYR A 17 -19.90 2.50 -25.07
C TYR A 17 -18.81 3.28 -25.82
N ILE A 18 -17.59 3.31 -25.28
CA ILE A 18 -16.46 4.03 -25.87
C ILE A 18 -15.54 3.06 -26.63
N PHE A 19 -15.42 1.82 -26.14
CA PHE A 19 -14.51 0.82 -26.72
C PHE A 19 -15.20 -0.29 -27.52
N ASN A 20 -16.51 -0.53 -27.34
CA ASN A 20 -17.28 -1.51 -28.12
C ASN A 20 -18.51 -0.85 -28.74
N SER A 21 -18.49 -0.68 -30.06
CA SER A 21 -19.58 -0.06 -30.84
C SER A 21 -20.82 -0.96 -31.01
N ASP A 22 -20.75 -2.24 -30.65
CA ASP A 22 -21.70 -3.23 -31.19
C ASP A 22 -22.57 -3.94 -30.14
N VAL A 23 -22.77 -3.35 -28.95
CA VAL A 23 -23.69 -3.93 -27.96
C VAL A 23 -25.11 -3.38 -28.16
N GLU A 24 -25.82 -3.94 -29.13
CA GLU A 24 -27.29 -3.84 -29.21
C GLU A 24 -27.90 -4.74 -28.13
N LEU A 25 -28.53 -4.13 -27.13
CA LEU A 25 -29.42 -4.83 -26.21
C LEU A 25 -30.85 -4.55 -26.67
N GLU A 26 -31.56 -5.59 -27.10
CA GLU A 26 -33.00 -5.53 -27.36
C GLU A 26 -33.73 -5.22 -26.05
N LEU A 27 -34.23 -4.00 -25.92
CA LEU A 27 -35.13 -3.57 -24.85
C LEU A 27 -36.44 -3.15 -25.51
N ASP A 28 -37.57 -3.66 -25.01
CA ASP A 28 -38.90 -3.49 -25.61
C ASP A 28 -39.55 -2.11 -25.36
N ASP A 29 -38.89 -1.20 -24.63
CA ASP A 29 -39.48 0.09 -24.23
C ASP A 29 -38.69 1.30 -24.79
N GLU A 30 -39.33 2.06 -25.67
CA GLU A 30 -38.78 3.22 -26.39
C GLU A 30 -38.44 4.41 -25.45
N GLU A 31 -39.12 4.54 -24.32
CA GLU A 31 -38.84 5.61 -23.35
C GLU A 31 -37.51 5.36 -22.64
N TYR A 32 -37.26 4.10 -22.24
CA TYR A 32 -35.99 3.68 -21.64
C TYR A 32 -34.82 3.74 -22.62
N LYS A 33 -35.04 3.53 -23.92
CA LYS A 33 -34.00 3.71 -24.94
C LYS A 33 -33.51 5.16 -24.97
N LYS A 34 -34.44 6.11 -24.95
CA LYS A 34 -34.14 7.55 -25.07
C LYS A 34 -33.39 8.12 -23.87
N GLU A 35 -33.77 7.73 -22.64
CA GLU A 35 -33.02 8.11 -21.43
C GLU A 35 -31.60 7.52 -21.42
N ARG A 36 -31.44 6.27 -21.87
CA ARG A 36 -30.12 5.64 -21.97
C ARG A 36 -29.24 6.32 -23.01
N GLU A 37 -29.79 6.67 -24.17
CA GLU A 37 -29.05 7.37 -25.22
C GLU A 37 -28.56 8.74 -24.76
N ALA A 38 -29.40 9.50 -24.04
CA ALA A 38 -29.00 10.76 -23.43
C ALA A 38 -27.86 10.57 -22.40
N GLY A 39 -27.94 9.54 -21.56
CA GLY A 39 -26.89 9.18 -20.61
C GLY A 39 -25.57 8.79 -21.28
N LYS A 40 -25.62 8.05 -22.40
CA LYS A 40 -24.43 7.71 -23.21
C LYS A 40 -23.75 8.95 -23.77
N THR A 41 -24.53 9.91 -24.29
CA THR A 41 -23.98 11.17 -24.84
C THR A 41 -23.26 11.98 -23.78
N GLN A 42 -23.84 12.12 -22.59
CA GLN A 42 -23.23 12.88 -21.50
C GLN A 42 -21.95 12.20 -20.97
N GLN A 43 -21.96 10.88 -20.84
CA GLN A 43 -20.81 10.11 -20.37
C GLN A 43 -19.60 10.23 -21.31
N LYS A 44 -19.85 10.18 -22.62
CA LYS A 44 -18.81 10.37 -23.64
C LYS A 44 -18.19 11.77 -23.56
N LEU A 45 -19.02 12.81 -23.43
CA LEU A 45 -18.54 14.20 -23.31
C LEU A 45 -17.63 14.41 -22.11
N VAL A 46 -17.98 13.84 -20.95
CA VAL A 46 -17.16 13.94 -19.72
C VAL A 46 -15.82 13.22 -19.89
N ILE A 47 -15.82 12.05 -20.52
CA ILE A 47 -14.60 11.26 -20.74
C ILE A 47 -13.68 11.94 -21.76
N ASP A 48 -14.23 12.45 -22.85
CA ASP A 48 -13.47 13.21 -23.85
C ASP A 48 -12.86 14.48 -23.23
N TYR A 49 -13.60 15.16 -22.35
CA TYR A 49 -13.08 16.30 -21.58
C TYR A 49 -11.90 15.92 -20.69
N LEU A 50 -11.99 14.80 -19.96
CA LEU A 50 -10.91 14.32 -19.09
C LEU A 50 -9.65 13.94 -19.88
N ILE A 51 -9.81 13.25 -21.02
CA ILE A 51 -8.69 12.93 -21.92
C ILE A 51 -8.01 14.20 -22.43
N ASN A 52 -8.79 15.20 -22.83
CA ASN A 52 -8.27 16.51 -23.27
C ASN A 52 -7.55 17.28 -22.15
N CYS A 53 -7.90 17.03 -20.88
CA CYS A 53 -7.19 17.55 -19.72
C CYS A 53 -5.89 16.78 -19.39
N GLY A 54 -5.52 15.77 -20.18
CA GLY A 54 -4.33 14.94 -19.94
C GLY A 54 -4.50 13.92 -18.82
N VAL A 55 -5.75 13.58 -18.48
CA VAL A 55 -6.07 12.54 -17.49
C VAL A 55 -6.06 11.17 -18.17
N GLU A 56 -5.27 10.24 -17.63
CA GLU A 56 -5.23 8.86 -18.10
C GLU A 56 -6.42 8.08 -17.52
N ILE A 57 -7.32 7.61 -18.38
CA ILE A 57 -8.48 6.82 -17.98
C ILE A 57 -8.12 5.34 -18.03
N VAL A 58 -8.17 4.67 -16.88
CA VAL A 58 -7.84 3.25 -16.76
C VAL A 58 -9.11 2.44 -16.53
N PRO A 59 -9.52 1.57 -17.47
CA PRO A 59 -10.66 0.66 -17.28
C PRO A 59 -10.36 -0.33 -16.15
N TYR A 60 -11.31 -0.54 -15.23
CA TYR A 60 -11.23 -1.63 -14.26
C TYR A 60 -12.51 -2.48 -14.24
N ASN A 61 -12.35 -3.80 -14.37
CA ASN A 61 -13.44 -4.77 -14.28
C ASN A 61 -13.67 -5.21 -12.82
N ARG A 62 -14.93 -5.51 -12.42
CA ARG A 62 -15.19 -6.34 -11.23
C ARG A 62 -14.70 -7.76 -11.52
N ARG A 63 -13.42 -7.99 -11.29
CA ARG A 63 -13.05 -9.19 -10.55
C ARG A 63 -13.15 -8.81 -9.08
N LEU A 64 -13.96 -9.54 -8.31
CA LEU A 64 -14.11 -9.37 -6.85
C LEU A 64 -12.75 -9.26 -6.14
N GLU A 65 -11.71 -9.84 -6.72
CA GLU A 65 -10.31 -9.78 -6.33
C GLU A 65 -9.73 -8.34 -6.35
N ILE A 66 -10.08 -7.52 -7.35
CA ILE A 66 -9.56 -6.15 -7.48
C ILE A 66 -10.29 -5.21 -6.53
N SER A 67 -11.61 -5.31 -6.33
CA SER A 67 -12.31 -4.44 -5.37
C SER A 67 -11.95 -4.75 -3.92
N VAL A 68 -11.67 -6.02 -3.59
CA VAL A 68 -11.10 -6.43 -2.31
C VAL A 68 -9.66 -5.95 -2.20
N SER A 69 -8.83 -6.10 -3.24
CA SER A 69 -7.45 -5.61 -3.25
C SER A 69 -7.37 -4.08 -3.17
N THR A 70 -8.26 -3.33 -3.82
CA THR A 70 -8.31 -1.86 -3.77
C THR A 70 -8.84 -1.37 -2.43
N ARG A 71 -9.82 -2.06 -1.82
CA ARG A 71 -10.25 -1.75 -0.44
C ARG A 71 -9.19 -2.13 0.59
N ALA A 72 -8.50 -3.26 0.40
CA ALA A 72 -7.39 -3.68 1.25
C ALA A 72 -6.23 -2.69 1.10
N PHE A 73 -5.86 -2.32 -0.12
CA PHE A 73 -4.87 -1.29 -0.43
C PHE A 73 -5.27 0.05 0.18
N LEU A 74 -6.46 0.58 -0.09
CA LEU A 74 -6.94 1.82 0.55
C LEU A 74 -6.92 1.72 2.08
N LYS A 75 -7.40 0.61 2.66
CA LYS A 75 -7.37 0.39 4.11
C LYS A 75 -5.94 0.28 4.65
N GLU A 76 -5.00 -0.28 3.90
CA GLU A 76 -3.59 -0.45 4.23
C GLU A 76 -2.83 0.87 4.10
N THR A 77 -3.06 1.66 3.05
CA THR A 77 -2.51 3.01 2.91
C THR A 77 -3.10 3.95 3.96
N THR A 78 -4.39 3.82 4.29
CA THR A 78 -5.02 4.61 5.37
C THR A 78 -4.53 4.20 6.76
N LYS A 79 -4.07 2.96 6.92
CA LYS A 79 -3.43 2.43 8.14
C LYS A 79 -1.92 2.67 8.21
N GLY A 80 -1.35 3.41 7.25
CA GLY A 80 0.09 3.68 7.22
C GLY A 80 0.95 2.43 7.04
N LEU A 81 0.57 1.49 6.17
CA LEU A 81 1.42 0.35 5.80
C LEU A 81 2.75 0.86 5.22
N LEU A 82 3.86 0.52 5.87
CA LEU A 82 5.21 0.84 5.40
C LEU A 82 5.69 -0.22 4.39
N PHE A 83 5.61 -1.49 4.78
CA PHE A 83 6.00 -2.60 3.91
C PHE A 83 5.33 -3.91 4.30
N ARG A 84 5.36 -4.86 3.37
CA ARG A 84 4.88 -6.23 3.53
C ARG A 84 5.92 -7.21 3.01
N LEU A 85 6.21 -8.25 3.78
CA LEU A 85 7.18 -9.28 3.44
C LEU A 85 6.52 -10.66 3.54
N TYR A 86 6.67 -11.47 2.50
CA TYR A 86 6.31 -12.89 2.53
C TYR A 86 7.56 -13.73 2.77
N VAL A 87 7.52 -14.58 3.79
CA VAL A 87 8.60 -15.51 4.14
C VAL A 87 8.06 -16.93 4.00
N ASN A 88 8.73 -17.73 3.17
CA ASN A 88 8.37 -19.15 3.01
C ASN A 88 8.97 -19.94 4.19
N ASN A 89 8.20 -20.88 4.75
CA ASN A 89 8.61 -21.73 5.86
C ASN A 89 9.80 -22.66 5.52
N GLU A 90 10.06 -22.89 4.23
CA GLU A 90 11.19 -23.72 3.77
C GLU A 90 12.52 -22.96 3.79
N GLN A 91 12.51 -21.64 4.02
CA GLN A 91 13.73 -20.85 4.12
C GLN A 91 14.42 -21.12 5.45
N LEU A 92 15.74 -21.37 5.42
CA LEU A 92 16.56 -21.66 6.61
C LEU A 92 16.48 -20.57 7.71
N TRP A 93 16.15 -19.34 7.31
CA TRP A 93 16.10 -18.15 8.17
C TRP A 93 14.66 -17.72 8.51
N SER A 94 13.66 -18.56 8.20
CA SER A 94 12.25 -18.24 8.42
C SER A 94 11.92 -17.94 9.89
N ASN A 95 12.60 -18.62 10.83
CA ASN A 95 12.36 -18.47 12.27
C ASN A 95 13.06 -17.24 12.86
N GLU A 96 14.04 -16.71 12.15
CA GLU A 96 14.93 -15.63 12.58
C GLU A 96 14.36 -14.29 12.12
N ILE A 97 13.68 -14.25 10.97
CA ILE A 97 13.02 -13.04 10.47
C ILE A 97 11.97 -12.51 11.43
N ASP A 98 11.19 -13.40 12.06
CA ASP A 98 10.21 -12.99 13.07
C ASP A 98 10.87 -12.16 14.18
N LYS A 99 11.97 -12.69 14.73
CA LYS A 99 12.73 -12.07 15.81
C LYS A 99 13.37 -10.77 15.36
N LEU A 100 13.94 -10.74 14.15
CA LEU A 100 14.57 -9.55 13.59
C LEU A 100 13.56 -8.41 13.38
N LEU A 101 12.41 -8.70 12.77
CA LEU A 101 11.35 -7.73 12.53
C LEU A 101 10.73 -7.24 13.84
N SER A 102 10.54 -8.13 14.81
CA SER A 102 10.06 -7.77 16.14
C SER A 102 11.04 -6.86 16.87
N LEU A 103 12.34 -7.18 16.80
CA LEU A 103 13.39 -6.36 17.43
C LEU A 103 13.48 -4.97 16.79
N PHE A 104 13.35 -4.87 15.47
CA PHE A 104 13.32 -3.59 14.78
C PHE A 104 12.08 -2.76 15.16
N SER A 105 10.90 -3.39 15.23
CA SER A 105 9.67 -2.74 15.72
C SER A 105 9.85 -2.16 17.13
N ASP A 106 10.44 -2.96 18.02
CA ASP A 106 10.75 -2.55 19.38
C ASP A 106 11.76 -1.41 19.43
N TYR A 107 12.81 -1.46 18.62
CA TYR A 107 13.79 -0.38 18.51
C TYR A 107 13.10 0.93 18.14
N LEU A 108 12.30 0.97 17.07
CA LEU A 108 11.60 2.18 16.63
C LEU A 108 10.66 2.74 17.72
N LYS A 109 9.92 1.87 18.42
CA LYS A 109 9.05 2.29 19.54
C LYS A 109 9.84 2.91 20.68
N LYS A 110 10.96 2.30 21.04
CA LYS A 110 11.70 2.59 22.26
C LYS A 110 12.69 3.75 22.10
N THR A 111 13.36 3.88 20.95
CA THR A 111 14.39 4.90 20.72
C THR A 111 13.85 6.14 20.00
N LYS A 112 12.92 5.95 19.06
CA LYS A 112 12.38 7.02 18.23
C LYS A 112 10.96 7.43 18.64
N GLY A 113 10.29 6.64 19.48
CA GLY A 113 8.93 6.93 19.94
C GLY A 113 7.86 6.71 18.87
N PHE A 114 8.18 6.05 17.76
CA PHE A 114 7.22 5.83 16.68
C PHE A 114 6.15 4.81 17.10
N ASN A 115 4.89 5.14 16.79
CA ASN A 115 3.79 4.19 16.96
C ASN A 115 3.74 3.23 15.76
N VAL A 116 4.58 2.19 15.83
CA VAL A 116 4.67 1.15 14.80
C VAL A 116 3.97 -0.13 15.23
N ASN A 117 3.42 -0.88 14.27
CA ASN A 117 2.81 -2.18 14.52
C ASN A 117 3.32 -3.22 13.52
N LEU A 118 3.55 -4.44 13.99
CA LEU A 118 3.95 -5.58 13.18
C LEU A 118 2.84 -6.64 13.28
N ASP A 119 2.07 -6.79 12.20
CA ASP A 119 1.08 -7.84 12.09
C ASP A 119 1.66 -9.05 11.36
N GLN A 120 1.18 -10.24 11.75
CA GLN A 120 1.56 -11.51 11.15
C GLN A 120 0.34 -12.27 10.68
N MET A 121 0.42 -12.83 9.47
CA MET A 121 -0.61 -13.69 8.92
C MET A 121 0.01 -14.98 8.42
N ASN A 122 -0.32 -16.08 9.09
CA ASN A 122 0.10 -17.41 8.67
C ASN A 122 -0.65 -17.84 7.40
N THR A 123 0.10 -18.39 6.46
CA THR A 123 -0.40 -19.03 5.25
C THR A 123 -0.05 -20.52 5.30
N GLN A 124 -0.51 -21.31 4.33
CA GLN A 124 -0.20 -22.74 4.28
C GLN A 124 1.31 -23.00 4.17
N ASN A 125 2.06 -22.11 3.50
CA ASN A 125 3.46 -22.34 3.14
C ASN A 125 4.42 -21.25 3.66
N GLY A 126 3.96 -20.37 4.56
CA GLY A 126 4.76 -19.22 4.94
C GLY A 126 4.02 -18.24 5.84
N VAL A 127 4.68 -17.14 6.16
CA VAL A 127 4.14 -16.06 6.99
C VAL A 127 4.23 -14.75 6.22
N ILE A 128 3.14 -13.97 6.23
CA ILE A 128 3.12 -12.61 5.73
C ILE A 128 3.28 -11.68 6.93
N TYR A 129 4.36 -10.91 6.94
CA TYR A 129 4.60 -9.84 7.89
C TYR A 129 4.14 -8.52 7.26
N SER A 130 3.33 -7.75 7.98
CA SER A 130 2.90 -6.41 7.56
C SER A 130 3.28 -5.40 8.62
N PHE A 131 4.04 -4.39 8.22
CA PHE A 131 4.55 -3.36 9.12
C PHE A 131 3.80 -2.06 8.87
N TYR A 132 3.22 -1.50 9.92
CA TYR A 132 2.40 -0.28 9.89
C TYR A 132 2.99 0.80 10.78
N CYS A 133 2.76 2.06 10.43
CA CYS A 133 3.04 3.20 11.29
C CYS A 133 1.89 4.20 11.22
N ASP A 134 1.32 4.53 12.37
CA ASP A 134 0.27 5.55 12.46
C ASP A 134 0.83 6.98 12.42
N ASP A 135 2.17 7.12 12.48
CA ASP A 135 2.87 8.40 12.48
C ASP A 135 3.21 8.84 11.06
N GLN A 136 2.58 9.92 10.60
CA GLN A 136 2.81 10.49 9.27
C GLN A 136 4.21 11.11 9.11
N THR A 137 4.99 11.22 10.19
CA THR A 137 6.37 11.72 10.14
C THR A 137 7.39 10.67 9.67
N LEU A 138 7.01 9.39 9.71
CA LEU A 138 7.84 8.30 9.23
C LEU A 138 7.61 8.11 7.72
N ASP A 139 8.30 8.91 6.91
CA ASP A 139 8.38 8.72 5.47
C ASP A 139 9.43 7.64 5.09
N SER A 140 9.54 7.35 3.80
CA SER A 140 10.46 6.33 3.29
C SER A 140 11.93 6.64 3.63
N GLU A 141 12.32 7.92 3.63
CA GLU A 141 13.70 8.33 3.88
C GLU A 141 14.07 8.16 5.36
N ASN A 142 13.17 8.57 6.27
CA ASN A 142 13.33 8.36 7.71
C ASN A 142 13.28 6.88 8.09
N PHE A 143 12.47 6.08 7.40
CA PHE A 143 12.41 4.64 7.59
C PHE A 143 13.72 3.96 7.18
N GLU A 144 14.24 4.26 5.98
CA GLU A 144 15.52 3.73 5.51
C GLU A 144 16.67 4.11 6.46
N ARG A 145 16.75 5.39 6.86
CA ARG A 145 17.74 5.84 7.85
C ARG A 145 17.63 5.06 9.16
N SER A 146 16.42 4.89 9.68
CA SER A 146 16.22 4.16 10.94
C SER A 146 16.59 2.68 10.83
N PHE A 147 16.40 2.08 9.64
CA PHE A 147 16.83 0.71 9.37
C PHE A 147 18.36 0.58 9.30
N THR A 148 19.05 1.55 8.69
CA THR A 148 20.51 1.62 8.70
C THR A 148 21.04 1.79 10.13
N GLU A 149 20.51 2.75 10.90
CA GLU A 149 20.89 2.98 12.30
C GLU A 149 20.70 1.73 13.17
N PHE A 150 19.60 1.00 12.95
CA PHE A 150 19.34 -0.27 13.63
C PHE A 150 20.36 -1.35 13.24
N THR A 151 20.72 -1.44 11.97
CA THR A 151 21.70 -2.42 11.48
C THR A 151 23.09 -2.12 12.06
N ASP A 152 23.51 -0.86 12.06
CA ASP A 152 24.76 -0.41 12.66
C ASP A 152 24.77 -0.71 14.18
N PHE A 153 23.64 -0.48 14.85
CA PHE A 153 23.48 -0.83 16.26
C PHE A 153 23.65 -2.35 16.52
N LEU A 154 23.08 -3.21 15.67
CA LEU A 154 23.28 -4.66 15.79
C LEU A 154 24.74 -5.06 15.59
N GLU A 155 25.45 -4.42 14.66
CA GLU A 155 26.88 -4.66 14.45
C GLU A 155 27.71 -4.24 15.66
N VAL A 156 27.39 -3.08 16.26
CA VAL A 156 28.03 -2.63 17.50
C VAL A 156 27.69 -3.60 18.65
N CYS A 157 26.47 -4.11 18.76
CA CYS A 157 26.12 -5.10 19.79
C CYS A 157 26.94 -6.39 19.69
N ALA A 158 27.28 -6.82 18.47
CA ALA A 158 28.09 -8.01 18.24
C ALA A 158 29.57 -7.81 18.58
N ASN A 159 30.08 -6.57 18.49
CA ASN A 159 31.50 -6.26 18.57
C ASN A 159 31.90 -5.50 19.86
N ASP A 160 31.06 -4.62 20.40
CA ASP A 160 31.31 -3.79 21.58
C ASP A 160 30.00 -3.42 22.34
N VAL A 161 29.74 -4.18 23.41
CA VAL A 161 28.56 -4.03 24.26
C VAL A 161 28.52 -2.67 25.00
N ASN A 162 29.67 -2.07 25.31
CA ASN A 162 29.73 -0.80 26.05
C ASN A 162 29.35 0.36 25.14
N GLN A 163 29.83 0.33 23.89
CA GLN A 163 29.46 1.30 22.88
C GLN A 163 27.97 1.20 22.53
N ALA A 164 27.44 -0.01 22.36
CA ALA A 164 26.01 -0.23 22.11
C ALA A 164 25.13 0.34 23.24
N SER A 165 25.54 0.14 24.50
CA SER A 165 24.82 0.67 25.67
C SER A 165 24.80 2.20 25.66
N SER A 166 25.90 2.84 25.26
CA SER A 166 25.99 4.30 25.15
C SER A 166 25.07 4.83 24.04
N MET A 167 25.01 4.15 22.89
CA MET A 167 24.11 4.52 21.79
C MET A 167 22.62 4.47 22.20
N LEU A 168 22.24 3.50 23.03
CA LEU A 168 20.86 3.42 23.55
C LEU A 168 20.57 4.53 24.57
N LEU A 169 21.54 4.89 25.41
CA LEU A 169 21.41 5.99 26.38
C LEU A 169 21.26 7.34 25.67
N ASP A 170 22.06 7.60 24.64
CA ASP A 170 21.97 8.80 23.81
C ASP A 170 20.64 8.86 23.04
N ALA A 171 20.07 7.69 22.70
CA ALA A 171 18.77 7.54 22.05
C ALA A 171 17.57 7.54 23.03
N ASN A 172 17.72 8.07 24.25
CA ASN A 172 16.67 8.23 25.27
C ASN A 172 16.13 6.94 25.94
N LEU A 173 16.86 5.82 25.94
CA LEU A 173 16.50 4.68 26.78
C LEU A 173 17.15 4.76 28.16
N SER A 174 16.67 5.68 29.00
CA SER A 174 16.86 5.56 30.45
C SER A 174 15.84 4.57 30.97
N SER A 175 16.32 3.43 31.48
CA SER A 175 15.59 2.60 32.43
C SER A 175 14.93 3.47 33.51
N LYS A 176 13.63 3.26 33.71
CA LYS A 176 13.02 3.35 35.03
C LYS A 176 12.72 1.94 35.50
#